data_AF-A0A8J8DBL2-F1
#
_entry.id   AF-A0A8J8DBL2-F1
#
_cell.length_a   1.000
_cell.length_b   1.000
_cell.length_c   1.000
_cell.angle_alpha   90.00
_cell.angle_beta   90.00
_cell.angle_gamma   90.00
#
_symmetry.space_group_name_H-M   'P 1'
#
loop_
_entity.id
_entity.type
_entity.pdbx_description
1 polymer ?
#
loop_
_entity_poly.entity_id
_entity_poly.type
_entity_poly.pdbx_seq_one_letter_code
_entity_poly.pdbx_strand_id
1 'polypeptide(L)'
;MSRFSLWWIIWNGSEYDSRMTFEGKKLSPSYKVVNAFKDRGFDRVVFLDSEGKEINYTGNGRKDGASLALWISSRVSGLKYYVPIPFYKYGSGEPRDDPSDGFANSYWKDWIDGVLSIVDSDRLGFYWSYESCLQATPHDEHNVREEFVREMAEYIHNHGQELIWIPATGGRGVSYLNDPNYDGIPTIGGYFDYVFVQPNYYEYDTCIEETNGDKQTLSYTYEKLVEKVRWVYEELPKKIKEHNPNSTTTVSMEMEADRAVLPDQCGHCALGCDTEKCIERACDYYKAILEVNPSAFSTRAYYSDVDFKVIDMVRGKCPDW
;
A
#
# COMPACT_ATOMS: atom_id res chain seq x y z
N MET A 1 -9.51 -9.42 -13.59
CA MET A 1 -8.28 -9.60 -12.79
C MET A 1 -7.58 -8.27 -12.83
N SER A 2 -7.47 -7.59 -11.69
CA SER A 2 -7.01 -6.19 -11.61
C SER A 2 -5.54 -6.16 -11.21
N ARG A 3 -4.73 -5.33 -11.88
CA ARG A 3 -3.30 -5.16 -11.62
C ARG A 3 -3.05 -3.71 -11.21
N PHE A 4 -2.74 -3.54 -9.93
CA PHE A 4 -2.55 -2.24 -9.32
C PHE A 4 -1.08 -1.87 -9.32
N SER A 5 -0.73 -0.66 -9.75
CA SER A 5 0.64 -0.15 -9.55
C SER A 5 0.63 1.12 -8.74
N LEU A 6 1.72 1.36 -8.02
CA LEU A 6 1.86 2.49 -7.12
C LEU A 6 2.45 3.70 -7.88
N TRP A 7 1.76 4.84 -7.82
CA TRP A 7 2.18 6.08 -8.48
C TRP A 7 2.59 7.11 -7.43
N TRP A 8 3.91 7.33 -7.33
CA TRP A 8 4.50 8.30 -6.41
C TRP A 8 4.30 9.75 -6.83
N ILE A 9 3.82 10.57 -5.90
CA ILE A 9 3.60 12.00 -6.07
C ILE A 9 4.15 12.79 -4.89
N ILE A 10 4.51 14.05 -5.16
CA ILE A 10 5.05 14.95 -4.14
C ILE A 10 4.54 16.36 -4.31
N TRP A 11 4.29 17.04 -3.19
CA TRP A 11 4.11 18.48 -3.11
C TRP A 11 5.48 19.17 -3.04
N ASN A 12 5.78 19.97 -4.06
CA ASN A 12 7.07 20.66 -4.18
C ASN A 12 7.11 22.05 -3.49
N GLY A 13 6.08 22.38 -2.69
CA GLY A 13 5.90 23.69 -2.06
C GLY A 13 4.98 24.64 -2.83
N SER A 14 4.66 24.34 -4.08
CA SER A 14 3.80 25.19 -4.93
C SER A 14 2.79 24.43 -5.77
N GLU A 15 3.16 23.25 -6.26
CA GLU A 15 2.29 22.34 -6.99
C GLU A 15 2.64 20.89 -6.67
N TYR A 16 1.74 19.98 -7.07
CA TYR A 16 2.05 18.55 -7.05
C TYR A 16 2.85 18.15 -8.29
N ASP A 17 3.70 17.15 -8.11
CA ASP A 17 4.53 16.57 -9.16
C ASP A 17 4.45 15.05 -9.12
N SER A 18 4.46 14.42 -10.30
CA SER A 18 4.75 12.99 -10.41
C SER A 18 6.24 12.78 -10.23
N ARG A 19 6.59 11.80 -9.38
CA ARG A 19 7.97 11.33 -9.21
C ARG A 19 8.35 10.26 -10.23
N MET A 20 7.40 9.76 -11.01
CA MET A 20 7.62 8.64 -11.93
C MET A 20 8.62 9.00 -13.04
N THR A 21 9.56 8.08 -13.27
CA THR A 21 10.65 8.18 -14.24
C THR A 21 10.73 6.93 -15.09
N PHE A 22 11.43 7.04 -16.21
CA PHE A 22 11.88 5.90 -17.00
C PHE A 22 13.34 6.11 -17.36
N GLU A 23 14.20 5.18 -16.94
CA GLU A 23 15.66 5.30 -17.07
C GLU A 23 16.20 6.57 -16.37
N GLY A 24 15.71 6.84 -15.16
CA GLY A 24 16.06 8.01 -14.36
C GLY A 24 15.58 9.35 -14.92
N LYS A 25 14.80 9.36 -16.01
CA LYS A 25 14.28 10.59 -16.62
C LYS A 25 12.81 10.78 -16.29
N LYS A 26 12.46 11.98 -15.81
CA LYS A 26 11.06 12.38 -15.53
C LYS A 26 10.22 12.20 -16.79
N LEU A 27 9.12 11.47 -16.66
CA LEU A 27 8.17 11.28 -17.76
C LEU A 27 7.23 12.49 -17.84
N SER A 28 7.42 13.30 -18.87
CA SER A 28 6.57 14.46 -19.16
C SER A 28 6.16 14.49 -20.64
N PRO A 29 4.89 14.84 -20.94
CA PRO A 29 3.81 15.20 -20.00
C PRO A 29 3.08 13.95 -19.45
N SER A 30 2.11 14.14 -18.55
CA SER A 30 1.46 13.07 -17.75
C SER A 30 0.89 11.90 -18.55
N TYR A 31 0.45 12.10 -19.81
CA TYR A 31 -0.01 10.98 -20.65
C TYR A 31 1.09 9.91 -20.87
N LYS A 32 2.38 10.28 -20.85
CA LYS A 32 3.47 9.32 -20.97
C LYS A 32 3.57 8.43 -19.74
N VAL A 33 3.30 8.96 -18.55
CA VAL A 33 3.25 8.18 -17.31
C VAL A 33 2.08 7.21 -17.36
N VAL A 34 0.90 7.68 -17.75
CA VAL A 34 -0.30 6.84 -17.93
C VAL A 34 -0.04 5.70 -18.92
N ASN A 35 0.56 6.00 -20.08
CA ASN A 35 0.89 4.99 -21.07
C ASN A 35 1.95 4.02 -20.54
N ALA A 36 2.95 4.48 -19.80
CA ALA A 36 3.95 3.60 -19.20
C ALA A 36 3.34 2.56 -18.24
N PHE A 37 2.31 2.94 -17.46
CA PHE A 37 1.53 1.98 -16.66
C PHE A 37 0.74 1.00 -17.55
N LYS A 38 0.01 1.51 -18.55
CA LYS A 38 -0.82 0.69 -19.45
C LYS A 38 -0.02 -0.30 -20.28
N ASP A 39 1.12 0.13 -20.84
CA ASP A 39 2.03 -0.70 -21.64
C ASP A 39 2.61 -1.87 -20.82
N ARG A 40 2.66 -1.71 -19.49
CA ARG A 40 3.04 -2.75 -18.52
C ARG A 40 1.84 -3.55 -17.99
N GLY A 41 0.66 -3.35 -18.57
CA GLY A 41 -0.55 -4.11 -18.26
C GLY A 41 -1.21 -3.76 -16.93
N PHE A 42 -0.92 -2.57 -16.36
CA PHE A 42 -1.65 -2.07 -15.20
C PHE A 42 -2.93 -1.36 -15.65
N ASP A 43 -4.05 -1.74 -15.04
CA ASP A 43 -5.38 -1.17 -15.31
C ASP A 43 -5.85 -0.23 -14.18
N ARG A 44 -5.17 -0.27 -13.03
CA ARG A 44 -5.43 0.56 -11.86
C ARG A 44 -4.13 1.12 -11.28
N VAL A 45 -4.21 2.33 -10.73
CA VAL A 45 -3.10 2.93 -9.96
C VAL A 45 -3.54 3.41 -8.59
N VAL A 46 -2.65 3.26 -7.62
CA VAL A 46 -2.81 3.82 -6.27
C VAL A 46 -1.81 4.95 -6.13
N PHE A 47 -2.28 6.16 -5.86
CA PHE A 47 -1.39 7.28 -5.61
C PHE A 47 -0.75 7.17 -4.23
N LEU A 48 0.58 7.29 -4.18
CA LEU A 48 1.38 7.19 -2.96
C LEU A 48 2.09 8.50 -2.64
N ASP A 49 2.30 8.73 -1.34
CA ASP A 49 2.72 10.01 -0.79
C ASP A 49 3.52 9.91 0.53
N SER A 50 4.16 8.76 0.78
CA SER A 50 4.86 8.46 2.03
C SER A 50 3.98 8.69 3.26
N GLU A 51 2.82 8.05 3.28
CA GLU A 51 1.81 8.12 4.34
C GLU A 51 1.31 9.57 4.61
N GLY A 52 1.29 10.42 3.58
CA GLY A 52 0.88 11.82 3.67
C GLY A 52 2.01 12.84 3.83
N LYS A 53 3.25 12.41 4.08
CA LYS A 53 4.40 13.32 4.29
C LYS A 53 4.73 14.13 3.04
N GLU A 54 4.37 13.63 1.86
CA GLU A 54 4.59 14.29 0.57
C GLU A 54 3.34 15.05 0.06
N ILE A 55 2.25 15.12 0.84
CA ILE A 55 1.03 15.86 0.47
C ILE A 55 0.95 17.19 1.19
N ASN A 56 0.52 18.24 0.48
CA ASN A 56 0.31 19.56 1.08
C ASN A 56 -0.61 19.49 2.31
N TYR A 57 -0.31 20.30 3.33
CA TYR A 57 -1.12 20.39 4.54
C TYR A 57 -1.29 21.84 4.94
N THR A 58 -2.50 22.38 4.81
CA THR A 58 -2.83 23.73 5.30
C THR A 58 -3.68 23.70 6.57
N GLY A 59 -3.92 22.51 7.14
CA GLY A 59 -4.89 22.30 8.22
C GLY A 59 -6.35 22.38 7.79
N ASN A 60 -6.63 22.45 6.48
CA ASN A 60 -8.00 22.46 5.95
C ASN A 60 -8.18 21.25 5.03
N GLY A 61 -8.69 20.15 5.59
CA GLY A 61 -8.82 18.87 4.88
C GLY A 61 -9.54 19.02 3.55
N ARG A 62 -10.69 19.71 3.56
CA ARG A 62 -11.51 19.90 2.36
C ARG A 62 -10.79 20.63 1.24
N LYS A 63 -10.06 21.70 1.56
CA LYS A 63 -9.29 22.44 0.57
C LYS A 63 -8.11 21.61 0.04
N ASP A 64 -7.41 20.93 0.93
CA ASP A 64 -6.23 20.15 0.57
C ASP A 64 -6.60 18.94 -0.31
N GLY A 65 -7.66 18.21 0.05
CA GLY A 65 -8.19 17.08 -0.72
C GLY A 65 -8.72 17.50 -2.09
N ALA A 66 -9.46 18.61 -2.17
CA ALA A 66 -9.93 19.16 -3.45
C ALA A 66 -8.77 19.57 -4.37
N SER A 67 -7.72 20.17 -3.81
CA SER A 67 -6.52 20.56 -4.55
C SER A 67 -5.81 19.35 -5.18
N LEU A 68 -5.60 18.28 -4.40
CA LEU A 68 -4.99 17.06 -4.93
C LEU A 68 -5.88 16.40 -5.99
N ALA A 69 -7.19 16.28 -5.74
CA ALA A 69 -8.12 15.66 -6.68
C ALA A 69 -8.18 16.41 -8.02
N LEU A 70 -8.15 17.74 -8.01
CA LEU A 70 -8.03 18.56 -9.23
C LEU A 70 -6.72 18.29 -9.98
N TRP A 71 -5.61 18.16 -9.26
CA TRP A 71 -4.33 17.85 -9.87
C TRP A 71 -4.31 16.46 -10.51
N ILE A 72 -4.85 15.44 -9.83
CA ILE A 72 -4.92 14.06 -10.34
C ILE A 72 -5.84 13.99 -11.57
N SER A 73 -7.07 14.49 -11.46
CA SER A 73 -8.09 14.42 -12.53
C SER A 73 -7.64 15.08 -13.83
N SER A 74 -6.88 16.17 -13.74
CA SER A 74 -6.31 16.84 -14.91
C SER A 74 -5.16 16.08 -15.60
N ARG A 75 -4.66 14.99 -15.01
CA ARG A 75 -3.44 14.27 -15.44
C ARG A 75 -3.64 12.79 -15.70
N VAL A 76 -4.61 12.15 -15.04
CA VAL A 76 -4.90 10.72 -15.17
C VAL A 76 -6.19 10.54 -15.95
N SER A 77 -6.07 10.58 -17.28
CA SER A 77 -7.20 10.30 -18.17
C SER A 77 -7.15 8.85 -18.67
N GLY A 78 -8.25 8.14 -18.48
CA GLY A 78 -8.46 6.78 -18.99
C GLY A 78 -7.68 5.70 -18.25
N LEU A 79 -7.26 5.94 -17.01
CA LEU A 79 -6.68 4.94 -16.13
C LEU A 79 -7.38 5.04 -14.77
N LYS A 80 -7.88 3.92 -14.26
CA LYS A 80 -8.63 3.93 -13.01
C LYS A 80 -7.69 4.13 -11.82
N TYR A 81 -8.13 4.87 -10.81
CA TYR A 81 -7.21 5.24 -9.72
C TYR A 81 -7.86 5.38 -8.34
N TYR A 82 -7.00 5.33 -7.31
CA TYR A 82 -7.34 5.59 -5.90
C TYR A 82 -6.57 6.82 -5.40
N VAL A 83 -7.25 7.68 -4.64
CA VAL A 83 -6.66 8.89 -4.03
C VAL A 83 -6.18 8.56 -2.61
N PRO A 84 -4.96 8.94 -2.20
CA PRO A 84 -4.53 8.73 -0.82
C PRO A 84 -5.36 9.59 0.14
N ILE A 85 -5.67 9.00 1.28
CA ILE A 85 -6.10 9.70 2.48
C ILE A 85 -4.84 9.85 3.34
N PRO A 86 -4.21 11.03 3.36
CA PRO A 86 -2.88 11.21 3.95
C PRO A 86 -2.96 11.19 5.47
N PHE A 87 -2.14 10.37 6.12
CA PHE A 87 -2.15 10.23 7.58
C PHE A 87 -1.32 11.33 8.28
N TYR A 88 -0.08 11.54 7.84
CA TYR A 88 0.85 12.49 8.45
C TYR A 88 0.82 13.87 7.82
N LYS A 89 1.20 14.89 8.60
CA LYS A 89 1.42 16.26 8.13
C LYS A 89 2.61 16.32 7.17
N TYR A 90 2.58 17.29 6.25
CA TYR A 90 3.66 17.52 5.29
C TYR A 90 5.02 17.64 5.98
N GLY A 91 5.98 16.81 5.56
CA GLY A 91 7.34 16.81 6.09
C GLY A 91 7.48 16.46 7.58
N SER A 92 6.48 15.81 8.19
CA SER A 92 6.45 15.53 9.63
C SER A 92 6.01 14.09 9.93
N GLY A 93 6.36 13.58 11.11
CA GLY A 93 5.83 12.33 11.68
C GLY A 93 4.58 12.54 12.55
N GLU A 94 4.05 13.76 12.63
CA GLU A 94 2.82 14.04 13.36
C GLU A 94 1.59 13.74 12.50
N PRO A 95 0.56 13.07 13.05
CA PRO A 95 -0.69 12.83 12.33
C PRO A 95 -1.40 14.15 12.02
N ARG A 96 -2.20 14.19 10.95
CA ARG A 96 -2.92 15.41 10.51
C ARG A 96 -3.98 15.87 11.50
N ASP A 97 -4.49 14.93 12.29
CA ASP A 97 -5.47 15.12 13.36
C ASP A 97 -5.30 14.00 14.41
N ASP A 98 -6.09 14.03 15.48
CA ASP A 98 -6.13 12.93 16.46
C ASP A 98 -7.21 11.90 16.05
N PRO A 99 -6.84 10.66 15.68
CA PRO A 99 -7.82 9.65 15.30
C PRO A 99 -8.69 9.20 16.48
N SER A 100 -8.28 9.47 17.73
CA SER A 100 -9.05 9.12 18.92
C SER A 100 -10.24 10.05 19.18
N ASP A 101 -10.28 11.22 18.51
CA ASP A 101 -11.41 12.17 18.54
C ASP A 101 -12.57 11.75 17.61
N GLY A 102 -12.40 10.66 16.86
CA GLY A 102 -13.41 10.06 15.99
C GLY A 102 -13.42 10.62 14.57
N PHE A 103 -14.04 9.89 13.64
CA PHE A 103 -13.96 10.22 12.21
C PHE A 103 -14.80 11.45 11.83
N ALA A 104 -16.00 11.58 12.40
CA ALA A 104 -17.03 12.53 11.96
C ALA A 104 -16.60 14.02 11.94
N ASN A 105 -15.68 14.42 12.81
CA ASN A 105 -15.17 15.80 12.91
C ASN A 105 -13.67 15.91 12.57
N SER A 106 -13.12 14.89 11.92
CA SER A 106 -11.69 14.82 11.64
C SER A 106 -11.29 15.54 10.36
N TYR A 107 -10.00 15.92 10.29
CA TYR A 107 -9.34 16.36 9.06
C TYR A 107 -9.56 15.38 7.90
N TRP A 108 -9.55 14.07 8.17
CA TRP A 108 -9.67 13.03 7.14
C TRP A 108 -11.05 12.97 6.53
N LYS A 109 -12.12 13.17 7.31
CA LYS A 109 -13.46 13.30 6.75
C LYS A 109 -13.55 14.53 5.84
N ASP A 110 -13.06 15.69 6.31
CA ASP A 110 -13.01 16.90 5.49
C ASP A 110 -12.18 16.71 4.22
N TRP A 111 -11.07 15.99 4.30
CA TRP A 111 -10.25 15.60 3.15
C TRP A 111 -11.05 14.82 2.11
N ILE A 112 -11.76 13.79 2.55
CA ILE A 112 -12.62 12.97 1.70
C ILE A 112 -13.71 13.85 1.05
N ASP A 113 -14.37 14.74 1.80
CA ASP A 113 -15.35 15.71 1.24
C ASP A 113 -14.71 16.58 0.14
N GLY A 114 -13.46 16.98 0.34
CA GLY A 114 -12.67 17.75 -0.63
C GLY A 114 -12.48 16.99 -1.94
N VAL A 115 -12.02 15.74 -1.86
CA VAL A 115 -11.83 14.86 -3.02
C VAL A 115 -13.17 14.60 -3.74
N LEU A 116 -14.22 14.28 -2.99
CA LEU A 116 -15.56 14.00 -3.53
C LEU A 116 -16.21 15.21 -4.20
N SER A 117 -15.83 16.43 -3.82
CA SER A 117 -16.32 17.65 -4.47
C SER A 117 -15.87 17.80 -5.92
N ILE A 118 -14.84 17.06 -6.33
CA ILE A 118 -14.33 17.03 -7.71
C ILE A 118 -14.94 15.83 -8.43
N VAL A 119 -15.71 16.10 -9.48
CA VAL A 119 -16.32 15.07 -10.33
C VAL A 119 -15.26 14.45 -11.24
N ASP A 120 -15.00 13.16 -11.07
CA ASP A 120 -14.08 12.38 -11.91
C ASP A 120 -14.61 10.95 -12.06
N SER A 121 -14.78 10.49 -13.30
CA SER A 121 -15.28 9.15 -13.63
C SER A 121 -14.20 8.06 -13.60
N ASP A 122 -12.92 8.42 -13.54
CA ASP A 122 -11.80 7.50 -13.45
C ASP A 122 -11.37 7.20 -12.01
N ARG A 123 -11.82 8.00 -11.04
CA ARG A 123 -11.65 7.69 -9.61
C ARG A 123 -12.52 6.49 -9.19
N LEU A 124 -11.88 5.46 -8.65
CA LEU A 124 -12.57 4.31 -8.04
C LEU A 124 -12.84 4.53 -6.55
N GLY A 125 -11.93 5.23 -5.87
CA GLY A 125 -12.09 5.54 -4.46
C GLY A 125 -10.79 5.99 -3.81
N PHE A 126 -10.52 5.45 -2.62
CA PHE A 126 -9.50 5.94 -1.70
C PHE A 126 -8.52 4.88 -1.25
N TYR A 127 -7.32 5.31 -0.89
CA TYR A 127 -6.29 4.50 -0.23
C TYR A 127 -6.01 5.09 1.16
N TRP A 128 -6.20 4.29 2.21
CA TRP A 128 -5.82 4.68 3.55
C TRP A 128 -4.31 4.57 3.73
N SER A 129 -3.63 5.71 3.85
CA SER A 129 -2.17 5.76 3.76
C SER A 129 -1.44 5.39 5.04
N TYR A 130 -2.13 5.13 6.17
CA TYR A 130 -1.43 4.69 7.37
C TYR A 130 -1.16 3.20 7.25
N GLU A 131 0.10 2.83 7.06
CA GLU A 131 0.48 1.46 6.65
C GLU A 131 0.64 0.50 7.84
N SER A 132 0.61 1.00 9.08
CA SER A 132 0.85 0.15 10.26
C SER A 132 -0.17 -0.98 10.38
N CYS A 133 0.29 -2.24 10.37
CA CYS A 133 -0.54 -3.40 10.68
C CYS A 133 -1.02 -3.43 12.15
N LEU A 134 -0.52 -2.55 13.02
CA LEU A 134 -0.86 -2.50 14.44
C LEU A 134 -2.11 -1.68 14.75
N GLN A 135 -2.75 -1.07 13.74
CA GLN A 135 -3.98 -0.31 13.93
C GLN A 135 -5.05 -1.12 14.68
N ALA A 136 -5.84 -0.46 15.52
CA ALA A 136 -6.84 -1.09 16.39
C ALA A 136 -6.29 -2.12 17.40
N THR A 137 -4.98 -2.15 17.64
CA THR A 137 -4.38 -2.93 18.73
C THR A 137 -3.83 -2.03 19.85
N PRO A 138 -3.54 -2.58 21.04
CA PRO A 138 -2.90 -1.82 22.13
C PRO A 138 -1.49 -1.30 21.80
N HIS A 139 -0.90 -1.74 20.69
CA HIS A 139 0.45 -1.38 20.26
C HIS A 139 0.47 -0.40 19.09
N ASP A 140 -0.70 0.13 18.68
CA ASP A 140 -0.75 1.22 17.72
C ASP A 140 -0.18 2.51 18.34
N GLU A 141 0.88 3.06 17.74
CA GLU A 141 1.52 4.30 18.18
C GLU A 141 0.58 5.51 18.12
N HIS A 142 -0.42 5.46 17.24
CA HIS A 142 -1.35 6.57 17.01
C HIS A 142 -2.76 6.29 17.48
N ASN A 143 -3.01 5.14 18.13
CA ASN A 143 -4.29 4.79 18.73
C ASN A 143 -5.48 4.92 17.76
N VAL A 144 -5.28 4.57 16.48
CA VAL A 144 -6.34 4.44 15.48
C VAL A 144 -7.20 3.27 15.90
N ARG A 145 -8.45 3.54 16.25
CA ARG A 145 -9.39 2.53 16.74
C ARG A 145 -10.19 1.91 15.62
N GLU A 146 -10.73 0.73 15.86
CA GLU A 146 -11.63 0.04 14.93
C GLU A 146 -12.80 0.95 14.53
N GLU A 147 -13.41 1.66 15.48
CA GLU A 147 -14.56 2.53 15.22
C GLU A 147 -14.22 3.65 14.23
N PHE A 148 -13.01 4.21 14.31
CA PHE A 148 -12.57 5.25 13.39
C PHE A 148 -12.50 4.71 11.95
N VAL A 149 -11.87 3.53 11.76
CA VAL A 149 -11.73 2.90 10.45
C VAL A 149 -13.08 2.48 9.88
N ARG A 150 -13.96 1.91 10.72
CA ARG A 150 -15.32 1.54 10.32
C ARG A 150 -16.11 2.74 9.84
N GLU A 151 -16.15 3.83 10.61
CA GLU A 151 -16.89 5.05 10.25
C GLU A 151 -16.38 5.67 8.95
N MET A 152 -15.05 5.68 8.76
CA MET A 152 -14.43 6.14 7.51
C MET A 152 -14.85 5.27 6.32
N ALA A 153 -14.79 3.94 6.47
CA ALA A 153 -15.18 3.00 5.42
C ALA A 153 -16.66 3.14 5.05
N GLU A 154 -17.55 3.13 6.04
CA GLU A 154 -18.98 3.32 5.84
C GLU A 154 -19.27 4.64 5.12
N TYR A 155 -18.59 5.74 5.50
CA TYR A 155 -18.73 7.02 4.84
C TYR A 155 -18.33 6.98 3.37
N ILE A 156 -17.20 6.35 3.04
CA ILE A 156 -16.70 6.21 1.67
C ILE A 156 -17.62 5.31 0.83
N HIS A 157 -18.03 4.16 1.37
CA HIS A 157 -18.93 3.22 0.70
C HIS A 157 -20.32 3.80 0.47
N ASN A 158 -20.83 4.63 1.38
CA ASN A 158 -22.09 5.36 1.20
C ASN A 158 -22.04 6.36 0.02
N HIS A 159 -20.86 6.75 -0.43
CA HIS A 159 -20.64 7.53 -1.65
C HIS A 159 -20.35 6.67 -2.89
N GLY A 160 -20.49 5.34 -2.78
CA GLY A 160 -20.24 4.40 -3.88
C GLY A 160 -18.79 4.38 -4.34
N GLN A 161 -17.85 4.65 -3.44
CA GLN A 161 -16.41 4.61 -3.69
C GLN A 161 -15.80 3.41 -2.96
N GLU A 162 -14.74 2.84 -3.53
CA GLU A 162 -13.96 1.77 -2.92
C GLU A 162 -12.95 2.33 -1.89
N LEU A 163 -12.53 1.52 -0.92
CA LEU A 163 -11.48 1.82 0.05
C LEU A 163 -10.44 0.70 0.06
N ILE A 164 -9.16 1.04 -0.10
CA ILE A 164 -8.05 0.08 -0.10
C ILE A 164 -7.04 0.37 0.99
N TRP A 165 -6.29 -0.65 1.40
CA TRP A 165 -5.23 -0.55 2.38
C TRP A 165 -4.06 -1.47 2.03
N ILE A 166 -2.85 -1.03 2.36
CA ILE A 166 -1.60 -1.73 2.07
C ILE A 166 -0.80 -1.83 3.37
N PRO A 167 -1.16 -2.76 4.29
CA PRO A 167 -0.52 -2.83 5.59
C PRO A 167 0.89 -3.41 5.53
N ALA A 168 1.84 -2.71 6.13
CA ALA A 168 3.19 -3.17 6.38
C ALA A 168 3.25 -4.08 7.60
N THR A 169 3.66 -5.34 7.40
CA THR A 169 3.87 -6.28 8.51
C THR A 169 5.25 -6.11 9.17
N GLY A 170 6.17 -5.41 8.50
CA GLY A 170 7.56 -5.25 8.89
C GLY A 170 8.28 -6.59 9.03
N GLY A 171 9.33 -6.62 9.84
CA GLY A 171 10.05 -7.85 10.18
C GLY A 171 9.27 -8.80 11.10
N ARG A 172 7.93 -8.81 11.14
CA ARG A 172 7.13 -9.71 12.01
C ARG A 172 6.84 -11.03 11.31
N GLY A 173 7.10 -12.15 11.96
CA GLY A 173 6.75 -13.49 11.50
C GLY A 173 5.26 -13.83 11.69
N VAL A 174 4.81 -14.96 11.15
CA VAL A 174 3.39 -15.35 11.20
C VAL A 174 2.94 -15.63 12.63
N SER A 175 3.81 -16.13 13.51
CA SER A 175 3.40 -16.38 14.89
C SER A 175 3.06 -15.09 15.64
N TYR A 176 3.76 -13.99 15.31
CA TYR A 176 3.49 -12.66 15.82
C TYR A 176 2.20 -12.07 15.25
N LEU A 177 1.98 -12.24 13.94
CA LEU A 177 0.75 -11.80 13.26
C LEU A 177 -0.49 -12.62 13.67
N ASN A 178 -0.30 -13.75 14.36
CA ASN A 178 -1.37 -14.54 14.92
C ASN A 178 -1.80 -14.08 16.32
N ASP A 179 -1.08 -13.15 16.95
CA ASP A 179 -1.48 -12.52 18.21
C ASP A 179 -2.36 -11.28 17.93
N PRO A 180 -3.61 -11.23 18.44
CA PRO A 180 -4.51 -10.09 18.22
C PRO A 180 -4.03 -8.76 18.82
N ASN A 181 -3.04 -8.77 19.72
CA ASN A 181 -2.43 -7.53 20.20
C ASN A 181 -1.44 -6.93 19.19
N TYR A 182 -0.99 -7.71 18.21
CA TYR A 182 0.10 -7.34 17.32
C TYR A 182 -0.25 -7.43 15.84
N ASP A 183 -1.51 -7.71 15.52
CA ASP A 183 -2.04 -7.60 14.18
C ASP A 183 -3.49 -7.14 14.20
N GLY A 184 -3.69 -5.93 13.70
CA GLY A 184 -4.98 -5.30 13.52
C GLY A 184 -5.68 -5.69 12.23
N ILE A 185 -4.97 -6.30 11.27
CA ILE A 185 -5.54 -6.61 9.96
C ILE A 185 -6.79 -7.51 10.08
N PRO A 186 -6.83 -8.56 10.92
CA PRO A 186 -8.05 -9.33 11.16
C PRO A 186 -9.24 -8.48 11.60
N THR A 187 -9.02 -7.50 12.48
CA THR A 187 -10.06 -6.66 13.07
C THR A 187 -10.62 -5.67 12.06
N ILE A 188 -9.76 -4.93 11.36
CA ILE A 188 -10.20 -3.81 10.50
C ILE A 188 -10.20 -4.14 9.01
N GLY A 189 -9.54 -5.21 8.59
CA GLY A 189 -9.38 -5.58 7.18
C GLY A 189 -10.72 -5.77 6.46
N GLY A 190 -11.77 -6.15 7.19
CA GLY A 190 -13.12 -6.34 6.67
C GLY A 190 -13.83 -5.07 6.21
N TYR A 191 -13.32 -3.88 6.58
CA TYR A 191 -13.85 -2.58 6.18
C TYR A 191 -13.27 -2.07 4.84
N PHE A 192 -12.29 -2.78 4.28
CA PHE A 192 -11.66 -2.43 3.01
C PHE A 192 -12.16 -3.32 1.87
N ASP A 193 -12.23 -2.80 0.66
CA ASP A 193 -12.51 -3.58 -0.55
C ASP A 193 -11.30 -4.45 -0.93
N TYR A 194 -10.09 -3.88 -0.76
CA TYR A 194 -8.82 -4.58 -1.00
C TYR A 194 -7.84 -4.34 0.13
N VAL A 195 -7.20 -5.41 0.59
CA VAL A 195 -6.05 -5.37 1.51
C VAL A 195 -4.86 -6.01 0.82
N PHE A 196 -3.82 -5.23 0.54
CA PHE A 196 -2.56 -5.69 -0.06
C PHE A 196 -1.47 -5.75 1.01
N VAL A 197 -1.34 -6.89 1.67
CA VAL A 197 -0.37 -7.05 2.76
C VAL A 197 1.05 -6.92 2.22
N GLN A 198 1.86 -6.05 2.80
CA GLN A 198 3.29 -6.01 2.55
C GLN A 198 3.96 -7.03 3.49
N PRO A 199 4.57 -8.09 2.96
CA PRO A 199 5.30 -9.05 3.78
C PRO A 199 6.65 -8.49 4.27
N ASN A 200 7.14 -7.40 3.66
CA ASN A 200 8.44 -6.75 3.87
C ASN A 200 9.63 -7.73 3.81
N TYR A 201 9.49 -8.83 3.07
CA TYR A 201 10.59 -9.77 2.83
C TYR A 201 11.71 -9.12 2.01
N TYR A 202 11.37 -8.26 1.04
CA TYR A 202 12.37 -7.58 0.23
C TYR A 202 13.25 -6.65 1.08
N GLU A 203 12.67 -5.95 2.05
CA GLU A 203 13.36 -4.95 2.88
C GLU A 203 14.13 -5.52 4.08
N TYR A 204 13.66 -6.63 4.66
CA TYR A 204 14.23 -7.19 5.89
C TYR A 204 14.98 -8.51 5.64
N ASP A 205 16.17 -8.63 6.23
CA ASP A 205 16.99 -9.86 6.22
C ASP A 205 16.60 -10.83 7.36
N THR A 206 15.80 -10.35 8.30
CA THR A 206 15.38 -11.05 9.51
C THR A 206 13.89 -10.88 9.78
N CYS A 207 13.30 -11.87 10.45
CA CYS A 207 11.94 -11.80 10.95
C CYS A 207 11.88 -12.23 12.43
N ILE A 208 10.93 -11.66 13.17
CA ILE A 208 10.71 -11.89 14.58
C ILE A 208 9.55 -12.87 14.73
N GLU A 209 9.82 -14.03 15.31
CA GLU A 209 8.80 -14.98 15.73
C GLU A 209 8.61 -14.93 17.24
N GLU A 210 7.40 -15.19 17.69
CA GLU A 210 7.07 -15.44 19.08
C GLU A 210 6.77 -16.94 19.28
N THR A 211 7.63 -17.62 20.03
CA THR A 211 7.51 -19.06 20.30
C THR A 211 7.47 -19.28 21.81
N ASN A 212 6.37 -19.83 22.33
CA ASN A 212 6.16 -20.07 23.76
C ASN A 212 6.33 -18.81 24.64
N GLY A 213 6.00 -17.63 24.12
CA GLY A 213 6.14 -16.35 24.82
C GLY A 213 7.54 -15.71 24.74
N ASP A 214 8.50 -16.36 24.07
CA ASP A 214 9.83 -15.81 23.83
C ASP A 214 9.94 -15.25 22.41
N LYS A 215 10.46 -14.03 22.29
CA LYS A 215 10.78 -13.40 20.99
C LYS A 215 12.09 -13.93 20.46
N GLN A 216 12.07 -14.44 19.23
CA GLN A 216 13.24 -14.94 18.52
C GLN A 216 13.41 -14.20 17.19
N THR A 217 14.60 -13.67 16.94
CA THR A 217 14.95 -13.09 15.65
C THR A 217 15.61 -14.16 14.80
N LEU A 218 14.99 -14.47 13.67
CA LEU A 218 15.42 -15.49 12.72
C LEU A 218 15.78 -14.83 11.38
N SER A 219 16.56 -15.51 10.55
CA SER A 219 16.76 -15.08 9.16
C SER A 219 15.46 -15.15 8.38
N TYR A 220 15.19 -14.13 7.56
CA TYR A 220 14.00 -14.08 6.72
C TYR A 220 14.27 -14.85 5.41
N THR A 221 14.13 -16.17 5.49
CA THR A 221 14.37 -17.09 4.36
C THR A 221 13.17 -17.17 3.41
N TYR A 222 13.36 -17.78 2.24
CA TYR A 222 12.27 -18.03 1.29
C TYR A 222 11.13 -18.86 1.92
N GLU A 223 11.45 -19.85 2.75
CA GLU A 223 10.44 -20.67 3.44
C GLU A 223 9.59 -19.83 4.41
N LYS A 224 10.19 -18.82 5.05
CA LYS A 224 9.47 -17.85 5.88
C LYS A 224 8.59 -16.92 5.07
N LEU A 225 9.01 -16.56 3.84
CA LEU A 225 8.13 -15.87 2.90
C LEU A 225 6.94 -16.76 2.52
N VAL A 226 7.17 -18.03 2.14
CA VAL A 226 6.10 -18.99 1.79
C VAL A 226 5.11 -19.17 2.95
N GLU A 227 5.61 -19.27 4.18
CA GLU A 227 4.77 -19.31 5.38
C GLU A 227 3.86 -18.07 5.48
N LYS A 228 4.42 -16.87 5.32
CA LYS A 228 3.63 -15.62 5.34
C LYS A 228 2.64 -15.55 4.16
N VAL A 229 3.03 -15.98 2.97
CA VAL A 229 2.12 -16.06 1.82
C VAL A 229 0.94 -16.98 2.10
N ARG A 230 1.18 -18.14 2.71
CA ARG A 230 0.11 -19.06 3.14
C ARG A 230 -0.83 -18.39 4.13
N TRP A 231 -0.28 -17.70 5.12
CA TRP A 231 -1.08 -16.94 6.08
C TRP A 231 -1.96 -15.88 5.38
N VAL A 232 -1.40 -15.08 4.46
CA VAL A 232 -2.14 -14.04 3.72
C VAL A 232 -3.31 -14.61 2.91
N TYR A 233 -3.12 -15.72 2.20
CA TYR A 233 -4.14 -16.23 1.28
C TYR A 233 -5.09 -17.26 1.88
N GLU A 234 -4.68 -18.01 2.90
CA GLU A 234 -5.46 -19.12 3.44
C GLU A 234 -6.03 -18.84 4.84
N GLU A 235 -5.35 -18.06 5.67
CA GLU A 235 -5.72 -17.83 7.07
C GLU A 235 -6.37 -16.45 7.26
N LEU A 236 -5.70 -15.38 6.83
CA LEU A 236 -6.15 -14.01 7.04
C LEU A 236 -7.59 -13.75 6.53
N PRO A 237 -8.04 -14.24 5.36
CA PRO A 237 -9.42 -14.03 4.90
C PRO A 237 -10.45 -14.69 5.82
N LYS A 238 -10.09 -15.80 6.48
CA LYS A 238 -10.97 -16.46 7.46
C LYS A 238 -11.05 -15.63 8.73
N LYS A 239 -9.91 -15.15 9.23
CA LYS A 239 -9.85 -14.29 10.42
C LYS A 239 -10.59 -12.97 10.23
N ILE A 240 -10.44 -12.33 9.07
CA ILE A 240 -11.22 -11.13 8.72
C ILE A 240 -12.72 -11.43 8.81
N LYS A 241 -13.18 -12.59 8.34
CA LYS A 241 -14.59 -13.00 8.41
C LYS A 241 -15.05 -13.37 9.81
N GLU A 242 -14.17 -13.80 10.70
CA GLU A 242 -14.51 -14.02 12.12
C GLU A 242 -14.88 -12.70 12.80
N HIS A 243 -14.16 -11.61 12.48
CA HIS A 243 -14.44 -10.27 13.00
C HIS A 243 -15.52 -9.53 12.19
N ASN A 244 -15.56 -9.73 10.88
CA ASN A 244 -16.45 -9.09 9.93
C ASN A 244 -17.17 -10.13 9.05
N PRO A 245 -18.22 -10.82 9.55
CA PRO A 245 -18.84 -11.98 8.88
C PRO A 245 -19.36 -11.73 7.46
N ASN A 246 -19.72 -10.48 7.15
CA ASN A 246 -20.23 -10.07 5.84
C ASN A 246 -19.14 -9.49 4.93
N SER A 247 -17.88 -9.51 5.35
CA SER A 247 -16.76 -8.97 4.55
C SER A 247 -16.67 -9.66 3.19
N THR A 248 -16.55 -8.83 2.16
CA THR A 248 -16.26 -9.22 0.78
C THR A 248 -14.84 -8.83 0.37
N THR A 249 -14.01 -8.43 1.34
CA THR A 249 -12.66 -7.95 1.16
C THR A 249 -11.83 -8.95 0.37
N THR A 250 -11.19 -8.46 -0.69
CA THR A 250 -10.15 -9.21 -1.39
C THR A 250 -8.81 -8.98 -0.70
N VAL A 251 -8.26 -10.04 -0.11
CA VAL A 251 -6.92 -10.04 0.47
C VAL A 251 -5.91 -10.51 -0.58
N SER A 252 -4.81 -9.78 -0.70
CA SER A 252 -3.68 -10.15 -1.54
C SER A 252 -2.38 -9.60 -0.96
N MET A 253 -1.29 -9.75 -1.69
CA MET A 253 0.02 -9.20 -1.35
C MET A 253 0.35 -7.98 -2.20
N GLU A 254 1.11 -7.08 -1.59
CA GLU A 254 1.93 -6.13 -2.32
C GLU A 254 3.28 -6.78 -2.66
N MET A 255 3.67 -6.69 -3.93
CA MET A 255 4.90 -7.25 -4.47
C MET A 255 5.92 -6.14 -4.65
N GLU A 256 7.00 -6.24 -3.89
CA GLU A 256 7.96 -5.16 -3.76
C GLU A 256 9.23 -5.41 -4.60
N ALA A 257 9.65 -4.36 -5.29
CA ALA A 257 11.00 -4.20 -5.81
C ALA A 257 11.34 -2.71 -5.84
N ASP A 258 12.60 -2.37 -5.74
CA ASP A 258 13.04 -0.97 -5.81
C ASP A 258 14.24 -0.81 -6.74
N ARG A 259 14.82 0.40 -6.77
CA ARG A 259 15.98 0.67 -7.62
C ARG A 259 17.19 -0.24 -7.37
N ALA A 260 17.28 -1.01 -6.28
CA ALA A 260 18.39 -1.95 -6.08
C ALA A 260 18.46 -3.04 -7.17
N VAL A 261 17.36 -3.31 -7.88
CA VAL A 261 17.34 -4.23 -9.03
C VAL A 261 17.97 -3.64 -10.30
N LEU A 262 18.35 -2.35 -10.27
CA LEU A 262 19.03 -1.69 -11.38
C LEU A 262 20.56 -1.72 -11.16
N PRO A 263 21.37 -1.86 -12.23
CA PRO A 263 22.82 -1.80 -12.12
C PRO A 263 23.31 -0.51 -11.47
N ASP A 264 24.31 -0.62 -10.59
CA ASP A 264 24.97 0.49 -9.90
C ASP A 264 24.03 1.36 -9.03
N GLN A 265 22.86 0.83 -8.67
CA GLN A 265 21.91 1.46 -7.75
C GLN A 265 21.83 0.68 -6.44
N CYS A 266 21.49 1.39 -5.37
CA CYS A 266 21.27 0.81 -4.04
C CYS A 266 19.89 1.19 -3.54
N GLY A 267 19.25 0.30 -2.80
CA GLY A 267 17.89 0.50 -2.28
C GLY A 267 17.71 -0.10 -0.89
N HIS A 268 16.44 -0.30 -0.54
CA HIS A 268 15.94 -0.91 0.69
C HIS A 268 16.05 -2.43 0.69
N CYS A 269 16.39 -3.06 -0.43
CA CYS A 269 16.67 -4.49 -0.48
C CYS A 269 17.59 -4.94 0.67
N ALA A 270 17.13 -5.94 1.43
CA ALA A 270 17.77 -6.48 2.63
C ALA A 270 19.24 -6.92 2.42
N LEU A 271 19.60 -7.18 1.16
CA LEU A 271 20.91 -7.70 0.76
C LEU A 271 21.85 -6.58 0.26
N GLY A 272 21.48 -5.31 0.50
CA GLY A 272 22.25 -4.13 0.13
C GLY A 272 22.20 -3.86 -1.37
N CYS A 273 23.35 -3.54 -1.96
CA CYS A 273 23.45 -3.18 -3.39
C CYS A 273 23.76 -4.39 -4.29
N ASP A 274 23.39 -5.60 -3.86
CA ASP A 274 23.57 -6.82 -4.65
C ASP A 274 22.40 -6.98 -5.63
N THR A 275 22.53 -6.37 -6.81
CA THR A 275 21.48 -6.32 -7.82
C THR A 275 20.91 -7.69 -8.17
N GLU A 276 21.74 -8.72 -8.33
CA GLU A 276 21.27 -10.06 -8.68
C GLU A 276 20.42 -10.66 -7.57
N LYS A 277 20.88 -10.56 -6.32
CA LYS A 277 20.10 -11.07 -5.18
C LYS A 277 18.83 -10.28 -4.91
N CYS A 278 18.82 -8.97 -5.18
CA CYS A 278 17.61 -8.16 -5.06
C CYS A 278 16.57 -8.55 -6.13
N ILE A 279 17.00 -8.82 -7.37
CA ILE A 279 16.12 -9.40 -8.40
C ILE A 279 15.59 -10.77 -7.95
N GLU A 280 16.43 -11.61 -7.35
CA GLU A 280 16.01 -12.92 -6.82
C GLU A 280 14.94 -12.78 -5.74
N ARG A 281 15.14 -11.89 -4.74
CA ARG A 281 14.13 -11.64 -3.70
C ARG A 281 12.82 -11.08 -4.27
N ALA A 282 12.89 -10.16 -5.24
CA ALA A 282 11.69 -9.65 -5.91
C ALA A 282 10.93 -10.78 -6.63
N CYS A 283 11.65 -11.68 -7.32
CA CYS A 283 11.04 -12.84 -7.97
C CYS A 283 10.56 -13.91 -6.98
N ASP A 284 11.07 -13.95 -5.75
CA ASP A 284 10.64 -14.90 -4.72
C ASP A 284 9.19 -14.67 -4.29
N TYR A 285 8.69 -13.42 -4.32
CA TYR A 285 7.25 -13.15 -4.15
C TYR A 285 6.41 -13.93 -5.16
N TYR A 286 6.81 -13.89 -6.43
CA TYR A 286 6.10 -14.60 -7.49
C TYR A 286 6.14 -16.12 -7.24
N LYS A 287 7.31 -16.68 -6.93
CA LYS A 287 7.48 -18.11 -6.68
C LYS A 287 6.67 -18.58 -5.46
N ALA A 288 6.70 -17.82 -4.36
CA ALA A 288 5.99 -18.17 -3.14
C ALA A 288 4.47 -18.17 -3.34
N ILE A 289 3.92 -17.23 -4.10
CA ILE A 289 2.49 -17.22 -4.45
C ILE A 289 2.15 -18.46 -5.30
N LEU A 290 2.98 -18.82 -6.29
CA LEU A 290 2.74 -20.01 -7.10
C LEU A 290 2.77 -21.30 -6.26
N GLU A 291 3.66 -21.36 -5.28
CA GLU A 291 3.79 -22.52 -4.41
C GLU A 291 2.58 -22.71 -3.49
N VAL A 292 2.03 -21.62 -2.96
CA VAL A 292 0.88 -21.65 -2.04
C VAL A 292 -0.44 -21.72 -2.79
N ASN A 293 -0.68 -20.79 -3.71
CA ASN A 293 -1.95 -20.67 -4.40
C ASN A 293 -1.76 -20.07 -5.80
N PRO A 294 -1.59 -20.91 -6.84
CA PRO A 294 -1.48 -20.45 -8.22
C PRO A 294 -2.65 -19.58 -8.69
N SER A 295 -3.84 -19.76 -8.11
CA SER A 295 -5.04 -18.98 -8.46
C SER A 295 -5.08 -17.60 -7.80
N ALA A 296 -4.27 -17.36 -6.75
CA ALA A 296 -4.16 -16.08 -6.07
C ALA A 296 -3.54 -14.97 -6.93
N PHE A 297 -2.93 -15.34 -8.05
CA PHE A 297 -2.30 -14.42 -8.99
C PHE A 297 -3.22 -13.38 -9.66
N SER A 298 -4.53 -13.48 -9.44
CA SER A 298 -5.54 -12.68 -10.15
C SER A 298 -5.65 -11.22 -9.71
N THR A 299 -5.19 -10.86 -8.51
CA THR A 299 -5.29 -9.51 -7.94
C THR A 299 -4.02 -9.22 -7.17
N ARG A 300 -3.27 -8.15 -7.49
CA ARG A 300 -1.99 -7.82 -6.85
C ARG A 300 -1.66 -6.34 -6.97
N ALA A 301 -0.95 -5.81 -5.99
CA ALA A 301 -0.36 -4.48 -5.99
C ALA A 301 1.15 -4.57 -6.15
N TYR A 302 1.73 -3.61 -6.87
CA TYR A 302 3.15 -3.60 -7.20
C TYR A 302 3.82 -2.31 -6.78
N TYR A 303 4.73 -2.44 -5.83
CA TYR A 303 5.70 -1.42 -5.52
C TYR A 303 6.92 -1.59 -6.43
N SER A 304 7.32 -0.50 -7.09
CA SER A 304 8.47 -0.50 -8.01
C SER A 304 9.33 0.75 -7.90
N ASP A 305 9.40 1.36 -6.71
CA ASP A 305 9.99 2.71 -6.52
C ASP A 305 9.40 3.70 -7.57
N VAL A 306 10.19 4.68 -8.00
CA VAL A 306 9.78 5.71 -8.96
C VAL A 306 10.26 5.47 -10.39
N ASP A 307 11.08 4.46 -10.68
CA ASP A 307 11.57 4.17 -12.04
C ASP A 307 10.92 2.92 -12.62
N PHE A 308 10.16 3.09 -13.71
CA PHE A 308 9.52 1.99 -14.42
C PHE A 308 10.49 0.89 -14.90
N LYS A 309 11.79 1.19 -15.03
CA LYS A 309 12.80 0.19 -15.36
C LYS A 309 12.93 -0.89 -14.29
N VAL A 310 12.58 -0.60 -13.03
CA VAL A 310 12.53 -1.60 -11.95
C VAL A 310 11.59 -2.74 -12.35
N ILE A 311 10.38 -2.41 -12.80
CA ILE A 311 9.38 -3.38 -13.26
C ILE A 311 9.93 -4.20 -14.43
N ASP A 312 10.53 -3.53 -15.41
CA ASP A 312 11.04 -4.19 -16.61
C ASP A 312 12.20 -5.15 -16.28
N MET A 313 13.07 -4.77 -15.35
CA MET A 313 14.20 -5.59 -14.92
C MET A 313 13.74 -6.84 -14.20
N VAL A 314 12.81 -6.72 -13.25
CA VAL A 314 12.26 -7.88 -12.53
C VAL A 314 11.51 -8.79 -13.50
N ARG A 315 10.65 -8.24 -14.36
CA ARG A 315 9.92 -9.03 -15.38
C ARG A 315 10.82 -9.66 -16.43
N GLY A 316 11.99 -9.09 -16.70
CA GLY A 316 12.99 -9.73 -17.56
C GLY A 316 13.46 -11.08 -17.00
N LYS A 317 13.42 -11.27 -15.68
CA LYS A 317 13.79 -12.52 -14.98
C LYS A 317 12.59 -13.37 -14.60
N CYS A 318 11.51 -12.76 -14.13
CA CYS A 318 10.24 -13.41 -13.79
C CYS A 318 9.08 -12.73 -14.56
N PRO A 319 8.78 -13.16 -15.80
CA PRO A 319 7.86 -12.47 -16.71
C PRO A 319 6.44 -12.22 -16.18
N ASP A 320 5.99 -13.11 -15.31
CA ASP A 320 4.65 -13.04 -14.72
C ASP A 320 4.63 -12.26 -13.40
N TRP A 321 5.77 -11.73 -12.93
CA TRP A 321 5.85 -10.80 -11.80
C TRP A 321 4.89 -9.66 -12.07
#